data_AF-G8B7V3-F1
#
_entry.id   AF-G8B7V3-F1
#
_cell.length_a   1.000
_cell.length_b   1.000
_cell.length_c   1.000
_cell.angle_alpha   90.00
_cell.angle_beta   90.00
_cell.angle_gamma   90.00
#
_symmetry.space_group_name_H-M   'P 1'
#
loop_
_entity.id
_entity.type
_entity.pdbx_description
1 polymer ?
#
loop_
_entity_poly.entity_id
_entity_poly.type
_entity_poly.pdbx_seq_one_letter_code
_entity_poly.pdbx_strand_id
1 'polypeptide(L)'
;MTDTNIEEWFKDYEPKYVEEVNVYPNITTFNRKLYTFGPSEGEVYIKFKSYDANIKSYDEVCYLDTKSCVWRVAEDRYICTVHSSDETKVAIIGELGHRYIQKNKFDSYNLKIKSPEEWKVVPITEVYDYKTVTAEELCKNAQARITLGFEDYFNQIRTGTVTDHPSSPDDKKKAGSSS
;
A
#
# COMPACT_ATOMS: atom_id res chain seq x y z
N MET A 1 -6.58 27.05 0.74
CA MET A 1 -7.93 26.47 0.87
C MET A 1 -7.85 25.47 2.00
N THR A 2 -8.84 25.47 2.88
CA THR A 2 -8.87 24.81 4.19
C THR A 2 -8.54 23.32 4.09
N ASP A 3 -7.63 22.86 4.96
CA ASP A 3 -7.42 21.44 5.33
C ASP A 3 -8.66 20.89 6.05
N THR A 4 -9.79 20.88 5.34
CA THR A 4 -11.08 20.59 5.94
C THR A 4 -11.19 19.09 6.19
N ASN A 5 -11.20 18.72 7.48
CA ASN A 5 -11.54 17.41 8.03
C ASN A 5 -10.62 16.23 7.73
N ILE A 6 -9.30 16.43 7.67
CA ILE A 6 -8.39 15.29 7.65
C ILE A 6 -8.59 14.35 8.87
N GLU A 7 -8.92 14.91 10.02
CA GLU A 7 -9.20 14.15 11.25
C GLU A 7 -10.39 13.21 11.08
N GLU A 8 -11.40 13.56 10.28
CA GLU A 8 -12.56 12.70 10.01
C GLU A 8 -12.21 11.43 9.25
N TRP A 9 -11.14 11.44 8.44
CA TRP A 9 -10.62 10.21 7.85
C TRP A 9 -10.12 9.25 8.93
N PHE A 10 -9.53 9.77 10.01
CA PHE A 10 -8.84 8.99 11.03
C PHE A 10 -9.65 8.79 12.31
N LYS A 11 -10.90 9.28 12.38
CA LYS A 11 -11.70 9.26 13.62
C LYS A 11 -11.92 7.86 14.20
N ASP A 12 -12.04 6.86 13.33
CA ASP A 12 -12.28 5.45 13.70
C ASP A 12 -11.05 4.56 13.41
N TYR A 13 -9.89 5.19 13.18
CA TYR A 13 -8.64 4.51 12.88
C TYR A 13 -7.75 4.48 14.13
N GLU A 14 -7.38 3.29 14.58
CA GLU A 14 -6.48 3.11 15.73
C GLU A 14 -5.05 2.82 15.24
N PRO A 15 -4.14 3.82 15.22
CA PRO A 15 -2.83 3.63 14.62
C PRO A 15 -1.92 2.72 15.47
N LYS A 16 -1.44 1.65 14.86
CA LYS A 16 -0.19 0.98 15.25
C LYS A 16 0.94 1.50 14.36
N TYR A 17 1.80 2.34 14.93
CA TYR A 17 2.94 2.90 14.22
C TYR A 17 3.97 1.84 13.86
N VAL A 18 4.58 2.01 12.70
CA VAL A 18 5.64 1.15 12.19
C VAL A 18 6.95 1.90 12.28
N GLU A 19 7.94 1.29 12.93
CA GLU A 19 9.28 1.86 13.00
C GLU A 19 9.94 1.83 11.62
N GLU A 20 10.65 2.90 11.29
CA GLU A 20 11.35 3.06 10.02
C GLU A 20 12.73 2.35 10.07
N VAL A 21 12.68 1.03 10.24
CA VAL A 21 13.87 0.17 10.29
C VAL A 21 14.08 -0.55 8.96
N ASN A 22 15.35 -0.78 8.61
CA ASN A 22 15.68 -1.66 7.50
C ASN A 22 15.33 -3.11 7.86
N VAL A 23 14.35 -3.69 7.19
CA VAL A 23 13.86 -5.05 7.46
C VAL A 23 14.58 -6.12 6.63
N TYR A 24 15.52 -5.72 5.76
CA TYR A 24 16.35 -6.67 5.03
C TYR A 24 17.29 -7.45 5.99
N PRO A 25 17.50 -8.77 5.82
CA PRO A 25 16.94 -9.69 4.81
C PRO A 25 15.65 -10.43 5.27
N ASN A 26 14.99 -9.99 6.34
CA ASN A 26 13.86 -10.67 6.98
C ASN A 26 12.53 -10.56 6.20
N ILE A 27 12.59 -10.40 4.88
CA ILE A 27 11.45 -10.20 4.00
C ILE A 27 11.12 -11.48 3.22
N THR A 28 9.89 -11.59 2.73
CA THR A 28 9.39 -12.77 2.01
C THR A 28 8.67 -12.38 0.73
N THR A 29 8.69 -13.24 -0.29
CA THR A 29 7.90 -13.02 -1.51
C THR A 29 6.41 -13.00 -1.23
N PHE A 30 5.94 -13.77 -0.23
CA PHE A 30 4.53 -13.84 0.18
C PHE A 30 3.99 -12.47 0.61
N ASN A 31 4.80 -11.68 1.32
CA ASN A 31 4.44 -10.36 1.84
C ASN A 31 5.06 -9.19 1.06
N ARG A 32 5.44 -9.42 -0.21
CA ARG A 32 6.12 -8.40 -1.06
C ARG A 32 5.41 -7.05 -1.11
N LYS A 33 4.08 -7.03 -1.01
CA LYS A 33 3.24 -5.83 -0.99
C LYS A 33 3.42 -4.95 0.24
N LEU A 34 3.99 -5.46 1.34
CA LEU A 34 4.34 -4.64 2.51
C LEU A 34 5.63 -3.86 2.31
N TYR A 35 6.46 -4.24 1.35
CA TYR A 35 7.83 -3.73 1.28
C TYR A 35 8.00 -2.63 0.24
N THR A 36 8.77 -1.63 0.65
CA THR A 36 9.35 -0.57 -0.18
C THR A 36 10.84 -0.82 -0.27
N PHE A 37 11.38 -0.91 -1.47
CA PHE A 37 12.80 -1.07 -1.71
C PHE A 37 13.45 0.31 -1.86
N GLY A 38 14.52 0.56 -1.12
CA GLY A 38 15.24 1.82 -1.08
C GLY A 38 15.97 2.14 -2.38
N PRO A 39 16.68 3.29 -2.44
CA PRO A 39 17.59 3.62 -3.52
C PRO A 39 18.90 2.81 -3.45
N SER A 40 19.30 2.32 -2.27
CA SER A 40 20.55 1.58 -2.08
C SER A 40 20.34 0.07 -1.94
N GLU A 41 21.38 -0.70 -2.27
CA GLU A 41 21.39 -2.15 -2.12
C GLU A 41 21.14 -2.56 -0.66
N GLY A 42 20.34 -3.60 -0.45
CA GLY A 42 20.01 -4.09 0.88
C GLY A 42 19.13 -3.16 1.74
N GLU A 43 18.55 -2.10 1.17
CA GLU A 43 17.60 -1.24 1.88
C GLU A 43 16.15 -1.64 1.59
N VAL A 44 15.44 -2.13 2.62
CA VAL A 44 14.03 -2.47 2.50
C VAL A 44 13.27 -2.00 3.74
N TYR A 45 12.13 -1.34 3.53
CA TYR A 45 11.31 -0.73 4.57
C TYR A 45 9.86 -1.21 4.45
N ILE A 46 9.12 -1.21 5.55
CA ILE A 46 7.66 -1.38 5.50
C ILE A 46 7.05 -0.12 4.87
N LYS A 47 6.11 -0.30 3.92
CA LYS A 47 5.53 0.80 3.15
C LYS A 47 4.59 1.70 3.96
N PHE A 48 4.15 1.24 5.12
CA PHE A 48 3.22 1.96 6.00
C PHE A 48 3.98 2.71 7.08
N LYS A 49 3.55 3.94 7.38
CA LYS A 49 3.91 4.67 8.59
C LYS A 49 3.15 4.12 9.80
N SER A 50 1.90 3.72 9.58
CA SER A 50 1.05 3.06 10.56
C SER A 50 0.00 2.21 9.86
N TYR A 51 -0.52 1.19 10.54
CA TYR A 51 -1.69 0.41 10.13
C TYR A 51 -2.65 0.24 11.30
N ASP A 52 -3.91 -0.11 11.02
CA ASP A 52 -4.94 -0.19 12.06
C ASP A 52 -4.63 -1.32 13.06
N ALA A 53 -4.72 -1.03 14.36
CA ALA A 53 -4.39 -1.96 15.44
C ALA A 53 -5.34 -3.17 15.52
N ASN A 54 -6.50 -3.09 14.85
CA ASN A 54 -7.43 -4.22 14.74
C ASN A 54 -7.01 -5.26 13.70
N ILE A 55 -6.02 -4.95 12.85
CA ILE A 55 -5.40 -5.91 11.94
C ILE A 55 -4.31 -6.68 12.69
N LYS A 56 -4.43 -8.01 12.80
CA LYS A 56 -3.66 -8.78 13.79
C LYS A 56 -2.31 -9.27 13.29
N SER A 57 -2.07 -9.27 11.98
CA SER A 57 -0.83 -9.78 11.39
C SER A 57 -0.45 -9.09 10.08
N TYR A 58 0.82 -9.21 9.70
CA TYR A 58 1.32 -8.75 8.40
C TYR A 58 0.70 -9.49 7.22
N ASP A 59 0.34 -10.76 7.39
CA ASP A 59 -0.35 -11.53 6.37
C ASP A 59 -1.75 -10.96 6.11
N GLU A 60 -2.48 -10.54 7.16
CA GLU A 60 -3.76 -9.84 7.02
C GLU A 60 -3.62 -8.48 6.35
N VAL A 61 -2.59 -7.69 6.71
CA VAL A 61 -2.32 -6.41 6.02
C VAL A 61 -2.09 -6.67 4.53
N CYS A 62 -1.31 -7.70 4.18
CA CYS A 62 -1.06 -8.09 2.80
C CYS A 62 -2.31 -8.55 2.06
N TYR A 63 -3.20 -9.27 2.73
CA TYR A 63 -4.48 -9.70 2.21
C TYR A 63 -5.40 -8.49 1.96
N LEU A 64 -5.54 -7.60 2.92
CA LEU A 64 -6.37 -6.40 2.79
C LEU A 64 -5.86 -5.49 1.67
N ASP A 65 -4.53 -5.36 1.53
CA ASP A 65 -3.91 -4.59 0.45
C ASP A 65 -4.15 -5.19 -0.95
N THR A 66 -4.62 -6.43 -1.11
CA THR A 66 -5.05 -6.92 -2.44
C THR A 66 -6.39 -6.36 -2.87
N LYS A 67 -7.18 -5.86 -1.92
CA LYS A 67 -8.54 -5.32 -2.14
C LYS A 67 -8.61 -3.81 -1.97
N SER A 68 -7.46 -3.18 -1.72
CA SER A 68 -7.41 -1.80 -1.28
C SER A 68 -7.31 -0.79 -2.42
N CYS A 69 -7.71 0.44 -2.14
CA CYS A 69 -7.35 1.62 -2.92
C CYS A 69 -6.36 2.49 -2.15
N VAL A 70 -5.53 3.24 -2.87
CA VAL A 70 -4.70 4.29 -2.27
C VAL A 70 -5.32 5.64 -2.58
N TRP A 71 -5.62 6.42 -1.54
CA TRP A 71 -6.23 7.75 -1.66
C TRP A 71 -5.32 8.83 -1.12
N ARG A 72 -5.28 9.96 -1.83
CA ARG A 72 -4.68 11.20 -1.33
C ARG A 72 -5.72 11.92 -0.47
N VAL A 73 -5.39 12.25 0.76
CA VAL A 73 -6.30 12.87 1.73
C VAL A 73 -5.80 14.22 2.27
N ALA A 74 -4.55 14.56 1.99
CA ALA A 74 -3.98 15.91 2.11
C ALA A 74 -2.83 16.06 1.10
N GLU A 75 -2.19 17.23 1.07
CA GLU A 75 -1.07 17.53 0.18
C GLU A 75 -0.03 16.39 0.17
N ASP A 76 0.47 15.98 1.33
CA ASP A 76 1.52 14.96 1.47
C ASP A 76 1.07 13.69 2.20
N ARG A 77 -0.25 13.46 2.30
CA ARG A 77 -0.79 12.33 3.07
C ARG A 77 -1.63 11.40 2.21
N TYR A 78 -1.24 10.12 2.26
CA TYR A 78 -1.87 9.05 1.51
C TYR A 78 -2.27 7.92 2.45
N ILE A 79 -3.48 7.43 2.28
CA ILE A 79 -4.03 6.31 3.03
C ILE A 79 -4.36 5.15 2.11
N CYS A 80 -4.29 3.95 2.65
CA CYS A 80 -4.75 2.72 2.01
C CYS A 80 -6.09 2.35 2.62
N THR A 81 -7.12 2.20 1.79
CA THR A 81 -8.51 1.98 2.22
C THR A 81 -9.09 0.68 1.67
N VAL A 82 -10.04 0.11 2.38
CA VAL A 82 -10.90 -0.99 1.90
C VAL A 82 -12.36 -0.62 2.04
N HIS A 83 -13.19 -1.21 1.20
CA HIS A 83 -14.61 -0.92 1.12
C HIS A 83 -15.43 -2.13 1.60
N SER A 84 -16.62 -1.85 2.15
CA SER A 84 -17.64 -2.90 2.33
C SER A 84 -18.04 -3.49 0.98
N SER A 85 -18.61 -4.70 0.99
CA SER A 85 -19.04 -5.38 -0.26
C SER A 85 -20.11 -4.63 -1.04
N ASP A 86 -20.89 -3.77 -0.38
CA ASP A 86 -21.89 -2.88 -0.99
C ASP A 86 -21.33 -1.49 -1.35
N GLU A 87 -20.02 -1.28 -1.14
CA GLU A 87 -19.28 -0.03 -1.39
C GLU A 87 -19.80 1.20 -0.64
N THR A 88 -20.69 1.03 0.34
CA THR A 88 -21.28 2.14 1.10
C THR A 88 -20.40 2.63 2.25
N LYS A 89 -19.48 1.78 2.74
CA LYS A 89 -18.58 2.08 3.86
C LYS A 89 -17.12 1.99 3.40
N VAL A 90 -16.28 2.78 4.03
CA VAL A 90 -14.82 2.75 3.84
C VAL A 90 -14.12 2.69 5.19
N ALA A 91 -13.07 1.88 5.26
CA ALA A 91 -12.16 1.85 6.41
C ALA A 91 -10.70 1.99 5.97
N ILE A 92 -9.87 2.49 6.88
CA ILE A 92 -8.44 2.68 6.66
C ILE A 92 -7.69 1.41 7.08
N ILE A 93 -6.89 0.85 6.17
CA ILE A 93 -5.87 -0.16 6.50
C ILE A 93 -4.69 0.51 7.19
N GLY A 94 -4.20 1.61 6.63
CA GLY A 94 -3.04 2.31 7.13
C GLY A 94 -2.66 3.57 6.36
N GLU A 95 -1.80 4.37 6.98
CA GLU A 95 -1.18 5.55 6.37
C GLU A 95 0.14 5.16 5.71
N LEU A 96 0.37 5.61 4.48
CA LEU A 96 1.60 5.32 3.75
C LEU A 96 2.78 6.09 4.34
N GLY A 97 3.95 5.44 4.35
CA GLY A 97 5.21 6.03 4.76
C GLY A 97 5.79 6.92 3.68
N HIS A 98 6.51 7.97 4.10
CA HIS A 98 7.10 8.96 3.20
C HIS A 98 8.04 8.33 2.16
N ARG A 99 8.89 7.36 2.56
CA ARG A 99 9.76 6.64 1.62
C ARG A 99 8.99 5.93 0.52
N TYR A 100 7.84 5.33 0.83
CA TYR A 100 7.01 4.67 -0.18
C TYR A 100 6.41 5.68 -1.16
N ILE A 101 5.89 6.80 -0.64
CA ILE A 101 5.34 7.91 -1.42
C ILE A 101 6.41 8.44 -2.41
N GLN A 102 7.60 8.75 -1.90
CA GLN A 102 8.72 9.25 -2.71
C GLN A 102 9.22 8.22 -3.74
N LYS A 103 9.48 6.98 -3.31
CA LYS A 103 10.01 5.91 -4.18
C LYS A 103 9.09 5.67 -5.38
N ASN A 104 7.78 5.73 -5.16
CA ASN A 104 6.77 5.49 -6.20
C ASN A 104 6.26 6.79 -6.82
N LYS A 105 6.86 7.95 -6.51
CA LYS A 105 6.55 9.26 -7.12
C LYS A 105 5.07 9.63 -7.06
N PHE A 106 4.40 9.35 -5.93
CA PHE A 106 2.96 9.56 -5.78
C PHE A 106 2.52 10.98 -6.14
N ASP A 107 3.32 11.98 -5.77
CA ASP A 107 3.02 13.41 -6.01
C ASP A 107 3.08 13.79 -7.50
N SER A 108 3.79 12.99 -8.32
CA SER A 108 3.88 13.23 -9.77
C SER A 108 2.58 12.90 -10.53
N TYR A 109 1.68 12.13 -9.92
CA TYR A 109 0.44 11.69 -10.56
C TYR A 109 -0.72 12.71 -10.45
N ASN A 110 -0.50 13.87 -9.83
CA ASN A 110 -1.50 14.94 -9.65
C ASN A 110 -2.87 14.42 -9.14
N LEU A 111 -2.83 13.56 -8.12
CA LEU A 111 -4.03 12.91 -7.58
C LEU A 111 -4.91 13.93 -6.85
N LYS A 112 -6.24 13.88 -7.10
CA LYS A 112 -7.24 14.69 -6.40
C LYS A 112 -7.29 14.30 -4.92
N ILE A 113 -7.32 15.30 -4.03
CA ILE A 113 -7.56 15.11 -2.60
C ILE A 113 -9.02 14.68 -2.39
N LYS A 114 -9.22 13.56 -1.69
CA LYS A 114 -10.54 13.00 -1.37
C LYS A 114 -11.12 13.62 -0.10
N SER A 115 -12.41 13.98 -0.15
CA SER A 115 -13.15 14.46 1.02
C SER A 115 -13.76 13.28 1.79
N PRO A 116 -13.67 13.24 3.13
CA PRO A 116 -14.30 12.19 3.93
C PRO A 116 -15.84 12.30 3.90
N GLU A 117 -16.41 13.47 3.59
CA GLU A 117 -17.87 13.68 3.52
C GLU A 117 -18.55 12.92 2.38
N GLU A 118 -17.78 12.53 1.36
CA GLU A 118 -18.26 11.72 0.25
C GLU A 118 -18.44 10.24 0.66
N TRP A 119 -18.04 9.86 1.89
CA TRP A 119 -17.95 8.47 2.32
C TRP A 119 -18.46 8.27 3.74
N LYS A 120 -18.99 7.07 4.00
CA LYS A 120 -19.21 6.62 5.38
C LYS A 120 -17.93 5.96 5.90
N VAL A 121 -17.05 6.76 6.50
CA VAL A 121 -15.85 6.27 7.20
C VAL A 121 -16.27 5.51 8.46
N VAL A 122 -15.74 4.30 8.64
CA VAL A 122 -16.06 3.36 9.75
C VAL A 122 -14.80 2.65 10.24
N PRO A 123 -14.81 2.03 11.44
CA PRO A 123 -13.71 1.18 11.88
C PRO A 123 -13.55 -0.05 10.97
N ILE A 124 -12.31 -0.56 10.85
CA ILE A 124 -11.99 -1.71 9.99
C ILE A 124 -12.84 -2.95 10.32
N THR A 125 -13.25 -3.11 11.58
CA THR A 125 -14.08 -4.23 12.05
C THR A 125 -15.49 -4.24 11.47
N GLU A 126 -15.98 -3.12 10.89
CA GLU A 126 -17.28 -3.07 10.22
C GLU A 126 -17.24 -3.53 8.75
N VAL A 127 -16.06 -3.55 8.13
CA VAL A 127 -15.86 -3.95 6.73
C VAL A 127 -15.08 -5.25 6.60
N TYR A 128 -14.45 -5.69 7.69
CA TYR A 128 -13.56 -6.84 7.73
C TYR A 128 -13.65 -7.56 9.08
N ASP A 129 -13.84 -8.88 9.04
CA ASP A 129 -13.69 -9.76 10.20
C ASP A 129 -12.49 -10.68 10.02
N TYR A 130 -11.49 -10.55 10.88
CA TYR A 130 -10.27 -11.36 10.84
C TYR A 130 -10.54 -12.86 10.95
N LYS A 131 -11.65 -13.26 11.61
CA LYS A 131 -12.04 -14.68 11.73
C LYS A 131 -12.46 -15.30 10.40
N THR A 132 -12.83 -14.47 9.43
CA THR A 132 -13.21 -14.93 8.09
C THR A 132 -12.00 -15.19 7.21
N VAL A 133 -10.78 -14.76 7.59
CA VAL A 133 -9.57 -15.00 6.82
C VAL A 133 -9.00 -16.36 7.13
N THR A 134 -9.05 -17.23 6.13
CA THR A 134 -8.50 -18.59 6.23
C THR A 134 -7.08 -18.67 5.69
N ALA A 135 -6.32 -19.68 6.14
CA ALA A 135 -5.00 -19.99 5.58
C ALA A 135 -5.08 -20.24 4.06
N GLU A 136 -6.17 -20.86 3.58
CA GLU A 136 -6.40 -21.10 2.15
C GLU A 136 -6.51 -19.78 1.37
N GLU A 137 -7.27 -18.81 1.88
CA GLU A 137 -7.39 -17.50 1.23
C GLU A 137 -6.07 -16.73 1.22
N LEU A 138 -5.29 -16.76 2.32
CA LEU A 138 -3.97 -16.14 2.37
C LEU A 138 -3.05 -16.77 1.31
N CYS A 139 -3.00 -18.10 1.26
CA CYS A 139 -2.22 -18.84 0.26
C CYS A 139 -2.67 -18.54 -1.17
N LYS A 140 -3.97 -18.55 -1.45
CA LYS A 140 -4.51 -18.25 -2.79
C LYS A 140 -4.14 -16.85 -3.25
N ASN A 141 -4.29 -15.85 -2.37
CA ASN A 141 -3.93 -14.47 -2.67
C ASN A 141 -2.41 -14.31 -2.86
N ALA A 142 -1.60 -14.99 -2.05
CA ALA A 142 -0.15 -14.96 -2.21
C ALA A 142 0.31 -15.66 -3.49
N GLN A 143 -0.26 -16.82 -3.82
CA GLN A 143 0.04 -17.57 -5.03
C GLN A 143 -0.27 -16.75 -6.28
N ALA A 144 -1.44 -16.09 -6.34
CA ALA A 144 -1.78 -15.22 -7.47
C ALA A 144 -0.73 -14.13 -7.72
N ARG A 145 -0.13 -13.58 -6.65
CA ARG A 145 0.96 -12.59 -6.76
C ARG A 145 2.28 -13.22 -7.20
N ILE A 146 2.64 -14.34 -6.60
CA ILE A 146 3.88 -15.08 -6.89
C ILE A 146 3.92 -15.49 -8.36
N THR A 147 2.84 -16.06 -8.90
CA THR A 147 2.84 -16.60 -10.27
C THR A 147 3.13 -15.56 -11.34
N LEU A 148 2.80 -14.28 -11.12
CA LEU A 148 2.97 -13.21 -12.12
C LEU A 148 4.36 -12.56 -12.11
N GLY A 149 5.16 -12.74 -11.05
CA GLY A 149 6.40 -11.98 -10.88
C GLY A 149 7.41 -12.60 -9.92
N PHE A 150 7.37 -13.92 -9.72
CA PHE A 150 8.19 -14.60 -8.72
C PHE A 150 9.67 -14.32 -8.88
N GLU A 151 10.22 -14.49 -10.09
CA GLU A 151 11.64 -14.29 -10.37
C GLU A 151 12.06 -12.84 -10.10
N ASP A 152 11.30 -11.87 -10.60
CA ASP A 152 11.55 -10.45 -10.37
C ASP A 152 11.50 -10.12 -8.87
N TYR A 153 10.46 -10.54 -8.16
CA TYR A 153 10.35 -10.28 -6.72
C TYR A 153 11.44 -10.96 -5.92
N PHE A 154 11.81 -12.19 -6.27
CA PHE A 154 12.87 -12.91 -5.59
C PHE A 154 14.24 -12.28 -5.85
N ASN A 155 14.49 -11.80 -7.08
CA ASN A 155 15.68 -11.05 -7.42
C ASN A 155 15.74 -9.73 -6.65
N GLN A 156 14.63 -8.98 -6.61
CA GLN A 156 14.55 -7.74 -5.82
C GLN A 156 14.81 -7.99 -4.35
N ILE A 157 14.26 -9.07 -3.78
CA ILE A 157 14.57 -9.48 -2.41
C ILE A 157 16.07 -9.80 -2.31
N ARG A 158 16.64 -10.59 -3.19
CA ARG A 158 18.06 -10.97 -3.12
C ARG A 158 19.01 -9.77 -3.21
N THR A 159 18.71 -8.79 -4.05
CA THR A 159 19.56 -7.61 -4.25
C THR A 159 19.16 -6.44 -3.34
N GLY A 160 17.99 -6.46 -2.72
CA GLY A 160 17.43 -5.29 -2.06
C GLY A 160 17.18 -4.11 -3.01
N THR A 161 17.11 -4.32 -4.33
CA THR A 161 16.91 -3.26 -5.33
C THR A 161 15.83 -3.62 -6.34
N VAL A 162 15.07 -2.63 -6.80
CA VAL A 162 14.17 -2.79 -7.95
C VAL A 162 14.99 -2.63 -9.21
N THR A 163 15.14 -3.70 -9.99
CA THR A 163 15.58 -3.60 -11.38
C THR A 163 14.50 -2.86 -12.15
N ASP A 164 14.84 -1.75 -12.81
CA ASP A 164 13.87 -0.99 -13.61
C ASP A 164 13.10 -1.94 -14.53
N HIS A 165 11.77 -1.95 -14.41
CA HIS A 165 10.96 -2.57 -15.44
C HIS A 165 11.28 -1.87 -16.77
N PRO A 166 11.53 -2.61 -17.86
CA PRO A 166 11.71 -1.97 -19.16
C PRO A 166 10.51 -1.07 -19.41
N SER A 167 10.78 0.18 -19.77
CA SER A 167 9.73 1.19 -19.99
C SER A 167 8.64 0.61 -20.89
N SER A 168 7.38 0.90 -20.56
CA SER A 168 6.25 0.53 -21.43
C SER A 168 6.54 1.05 -22.84
N PRO A 169 6.21 0.31 -23.91
CA PRO A 169 6.40 0.76 -25.28
C PRO A 169 5.83 2.15 -25.57
N ASP A 170 4.81 2.57 -24.83
CA ASP A 170 4.17 3.87 -24.94
C ASP A 170 5.01 5.04 -24.37
N ASP A 171 5.88 4.78 -23.39
CA ASP A 171 6.81 5.78 -22.85
C ASP A 171 7.93 6.10 -23.85
N LYS A 172 8.31 5.14 -24.69
CA LYS A 172 9.29 5.35 -25.77
C LYS A 172 8.74 6.22 -26.92
N LYS A 173 7.42 6.19 -27.17
CA LYS A 173 6.80 7.01 -28.22
C LYS A 173 6.78 8.50 -27.86
N LYS A 174 6.64 8.86 -26.58
CA LYS A 174 6.67 10.27 -26.14
C LYS A 174 8.07 10.87 -26.17
N ALA A 175 9.12 10.08 -25.96
CA ALA A 175 10.51 10.56 -26.01
C ALA A 175 11.06 10.74 -27.44
N GLY A 176 10.41 10.15 -28.46
CA GLY A 176 10.86 10.20 -29.85
C GLY A 176 10.20 11.28 -30.73
N SER A 177 9.36 12.15 -30.15
CA SER A 177 8.58 13.15 -30.90
C SER A 177 9.07 14.57 -30.60
N SER A 178 10.36 14.79 -30.78
CA SER A 178 10.94 16.15 -30.88
C SER A 178 12.10 16.09 -31.85
N SER A 179 11.74 16.14 -33.14
CA SER A 179 12.60 16.49 -34.27
C SER A 179 11.86 17.53 -35.10
#